data_AF-A0A3S4ESR2-F1
#
_entry.id   AF-A0A3S4ESR2-F1
#
_cell.length_a   1.000
_cell.length_b   1.000
_cell.length_c   1.000
_cell.angle_alpha   90.00
_cell.angle_beta   90.00
_cell.angle_gamma   90.00
#
_symmetry.space_group_name_H-M   'P 1'
#
loop_
_entity.id
_entity.type
_entity.pdbx_description
1 polymer ?
#
loop_
_entity_poly.entity_id
_entity_poly.type
_entity_poly.pdbx_seq_one_letter_code
_entity_poly.pdbx_strand_id
1 'polypeptide(L)' 'MQTERGKYLAQRNADFLVSYMAKLSAELKGNYETRDEAVIQMFATHQ' A
#
# COMPACT_ATOMS: atom_id res chain seq x y z
N MET A 1 11.47 0.57 13.83
CA MET A 1 12.21 -0.69 13.65
C MET A 1 13.70 -0.39 13.57
N GLN A 2 14.54 -1.03 14.39
CA GLN A 2 15.94 -0.63 14.58
C GLN A 2 16.99 -1.58 13.98
N THR A 3 16.57 -2.73 13.43
CA THR A 3 17.46 -3.68 12.74
C THR A 3 17.18 -3.66 11.24
N GLU A 4 18.17 -3.99 10.42
CA GLU A 4 18.02 -4.06 8.96
C GLU A 4 16.94 -5.06 8.53
N ARG A 5 16.93 -6.24 9.14
CA ARG A 5 15.85 -7.22 8.93
C ARG A 5 14.50 -6.71 9.39
N GLY A 6 14.45 -5.94 10.47
CA GLY A 6 13.26 -5.24 10.90
C GLY A 6 12.76 -4.32 9.79
N LYS A 7 13.57 -3.33 9.39
CA LYS A 7 13.21 -2.36 8.34
C LYS A 7 12.65 -3.02 7.08
N TYR A 8 13.29 -4.10 6.60
CA TYR A 8 12.79 -4.89 5.47
C TYR A 8 11.38 -5.45 5.70
N LEU A 9 11.13 -6.03 6.88
CA LEU A 9 9.80 -6.55 7.22
C LEU A 9 8.77 -5.42 7.39
N ALA A 10 9.14 -4.27 7.95
CA ALA A 10 8.25 -3.11 7.99
C ALA A 10 7.86 -2.66 6.59
N GLN A 11 8.83 -2.51 5.69
CA GLN A 11 8.57 -2.04 4.34
C GLN A 11 7.61 -2.99 3.63
N ARG A 12 7.90 -4.29 3.64
CA ARG A 12 7.03 -5.31 3.05
C ARG A 12 5.61 -5.29 3.63
N ASN A 13 5.49 -5.12 4.95
CA ASN A 13 4.18 -5.05 5.60
C ASN A 13 3.44 -3.76 5.23
N ALA A 14 4.14 -2.62 5.13
CA ALA A 14 3.57 -1.36 4.70
C ALA A 14 3.08 -1.43 3.24
N ASP A 15 3.88 -2.00 2.33
CA ASP A 15 3.52 -2.17 0.92
C ASP A 15 2.25 -3.03 0.76
N PHE A 16 2.13 -4.09 1.57
CA PHE A 16 0.93 -4.93 1.60
C PHE A 16 -0.31 -4.14 2.05
N LEU A 17 -0.19 -3.39 3.15
CA LEU A 17 -1.31 -2.58 3.68
C LEU A 17 -1.74 -1.52 2.67
N VAL A 18 -0.80 -0.84 2.01
CA VAL A 18 -1.10 0.16 0.97
C VAL A 18 -1.81 -0.47 -0.21
N SER A 19 -1.35 -1.62 -0.71
CA SER A 19 -2.05 -2.34 -1.79
C SER A 19 -3.47 -2.75 -1.40
N TYR A 20 -3.68 -3.19 -0.15
CA TYR A 20 -4.99 -3.57 0.34
C TYR A 20 -5.93 -2.34 0.46
N MET A 21 -5.43 -1.23 1.00
CA MET A 21 -6.17 0.03 1.07
C MET A 21 -6.56 0.54 -0.32
N ALA A 22 -5.66 0.41 -1.30
CA ALA A 22 -5.94 0.77 -2.69
C ALA A 22 -7.07 -0.08 -3.29
N LYS A 23 -7.12 -1.38 -2.96
CA LYS A 23 -8.22 -2.26 -3.40
C LYS A 23 -9.54 -1.87 -2.74
N LEU A 24 -9.54 -1.67 -1.42
CA LEU A 24 -10.74 -1.24 -0.68
C LEU A 24 -11.27 0.10 -1.19
N SER A 25 -10.39 1.06 -1.48
CA SER A 25 -10.80 2.36 -2.02
C SER A 25 -11.45 2.24 -3.40
N ALA A 26 -10.91 1.40 -4.28
CA ALA A 26 -11.52 1.12 -5.59
C ALA A 26 -12.91 0.49 -5.42
N GLU A 27 -13.06 -0.49 -4.52
CA GLU A 27 -14.34 -1.15 -4.25
C GLU A 27 -15.40 -0.18 -3.71
N LEU A 28 -15.01 0.72 -2.80
CA LEU A 28 -15.90 1.77 -2.29
C LEU A 28 -16.36 2.76 -3.37
N LYS A 29 -15.58 2.91 -4.45
CA LYS A 29 -15.93 3.72 -5.63
C LYS A 29 -16.72 2.94 -6.67
N GLY A 30 -17.04 1.67 -6.42
CA GLY A 30 -17.75 0.77 -7.34
C GLY A 30 -16.86 0.11 -8.39
N ASN A 31 -15.53 0.21 -8.27
CA ASN A 31 -14.58 -0.48 -9.15
C ASN A 31 -14.00 -1.72 -8.47
N TYR A 32 -14.51 -2.88 -8.86
CA TYR A 32 -14.16 -4.17 -8.25
C TYR A 32 -12.95 -4.85 -8.88
N GLU A 33 -12.54 -4.45 -10.08
CA GLU A 33 -11.48 -5.12 -10.83
C GLU A 33 -10.10 -4.47 -10.64
N THR A 34 -10.06 -3.17 -10.32
CA THR A 34 -8.80 -2.43 -10.22
C THR A 34 -8.43 -2.09 -8.77
N ARG A 35 -7.23 -1.50 -8.62
CA ARG A 35 -6.78 -0.84 -7.40
C ARG A 35 -6.78 0.66 -7.63
N ASP A 36 -7.02 1.42 -6.58
CA ASP A 36 -6.94 2.87 -6.64
C ASP A 36 -5.48 3.33 -6.69
N GLU A 37 -5.04 3.72 -7.89
CA GLU A 37 -3.68 4.22 -8.12
C GLU A 37 -3.38 5.48 -7.33
N ALA A 38 -4.38 6.32 -7.03
CA ALA A 38 -4.15 7.54 -6.25
C ALA A 38 -3.71 7.19 -4.81
N VAL A 39 -4.26 6.12 -4.24
CA VAL A 39 -3.83 5.62 -2.93
C VAL A 39 -2.41 5.09 -3.01
N ILE A 40 -2.07 4.30 -4.03
CA ILE A 40 -0.71 3.79 -4.21
C ILE A 40 0.29 4.93 -4.36
N GLN A 41 0.00 5.94 -5.17
CA GLN A 41 0.88 7.10 -5.38
C GLN A 41 1.02 7.98 -4.13
N MET A 42 -0.05 8.14 -3.35
CA MET A 42 -0.01 8.91 -2.09
C MET A 42 0.94 8.28 -1.05
N PHE A 43 1.02 6.94 -1.02
CA PHE A 43 1.87 6.20 -0.10
C PHE A 43 3.16 5.67 -0.72
N ALA A 44 3.37 5.90 -2.02
CA ALA A 44 4.64 5.72 -2.69
C ALA A 44 5.61 6.77 -2.14
N THR A 45 6.20 6.42 -0.99
CA THR A 45 7.21 7.22 -0.32
C THR A 45 8.32 7.46 -1.35
N HIS A 46 8.71 8.72 -1.57
CA HIS A 46 9.89 9.05 -2.36
C HIS A 46 11.05 8.20 -1.85
N GLN A 47 11.54 7.28 -2.69
CA GLN A 47 12.77 6.54 -2.43
C GLN A 47 13.95 7.50 -2.34
#